data_AF-Q2P9N8-F1
#
_entry.id   AF-Q2P9N8-F1
#
_cell.length_a   1.000
_cell.length_b   1.000
_cell.length_c   1.000
_cell.angle_alpha   90.00
_cell.angle_beta   90.00
_cell.angle_gamma   90.00
#
_symmetry.space_group_name_H-M   'P 1'
#
loop_
_entity.id
_entity.type
_entity.pdbx_description
1 polymer ?
#
loop_
_entity_poly.entity_id
_entity_poly.type
_entity_poly.pdbx_seq_one_letter_code
_entity_poly.pdbx_strand_id
1 'polypeptide(L)'
;YGVWVDEFENLGLEDCLDHKWPMTCVHINDNKTKYLGRPYGRVSRKKLKLKLLNSCVENRVKFYKAKVWKVEHEEFESSIVCDDGKKIRGSLVVDASGFASDFIEYDRPRNHGYQIAHGVLVEVDNHPFDLDKMVLMDWRDSHLGNEPYLRVNNAKEPTFLYAMP
;
A
#
# COMPACT_ATOMS: atom_id res chain seq x y z
N TYR A 1 -5.04 -3.96 -0.08
CA TYR A 1 -4.81 -2.66 0.56
C TYR A 1 -5.95 -2.42 1.53
N GLY A 2 -5.61 -1.94 2.72
CA GLY A 2 -6.61 -1.56 3.72
C GLY A 2 -6.49 -0.09 4.05
N VAL A 3 -7.60 0.51 4.48
CA VAL A 3 -7.72 1.94 4.74
C VAL A 3 -8.70 2.17 5.88
N TRP A 4 -8.58 3.29 6.57
CA TRP A 4 -9.60 3.72 7.52
C TRP A 4 -10.86 4.12 6.74
N VAL A 5 -12.02 3.61 7.16
CA VAL A 5 -13.26 3.80 6.40
C VAL A 5 -13.65 5.27 6.31
N ASP A 6 -13.52 6.00 7.42
CA ASP A 6 -13.84 7.42 7.54
C ASP A 6 -12.94 8.31 6.66
N GLU A 7 -11.67 7.92 6.46
CA GLU A 7 -10.78 8.65 5.54
C GLU A 7 -11.21 8.49 4.08
N PHE A 8 -11.69 7.30 3.70
CA PHE A 8 -12.22 7.06 2.36
C PHE A 8 -13.57 7.75 2.13
N GLU A 9 -14.41 7.80 3.15
CA GLU A 9 -15.68 8.54 3.12
C GLU A 9 -15.43 10.04 2.92
N ASN A 10 -14.44 10.62 3.61
CA ASN A 10 -14.06 12.03 3.41
C ASN A 10 -13.54 12.34 1.99
N LEU A 11 -13.06 11.31 1.26
CA LEU A 11 -12.61 11.42 -0.13
C LEU A 11 -13.70 11.05 -1.15
N GLY A 12 -14.89 10.63 -0.71
CA GLY A 12 -15.96 10.12 -1.59
C GLY A 12 -15.59 8.82 -2.31
N LEU A 13 -14.75 7.99 -1.68
CA LEU A 13 -14.21 6.73 -2.22
C LEU A 13 -14.75 5.49 -1.49
N GLU A 14 -15.75 5.63 -0.62
CA GLU A 14 -16.32 4.54 0.16
C GLU A 14 -16.93 3.43 -0.69
N ASP A 15 -17.41 3.76 -1.89
CA ASP A 15 -17.92 2.83 -2.90
C ASP A 15 -16.82 1.90 -3.47
N CYS A 16 -15.56 2.29 -3.31
CA CYS A 16 -14.39 1.52 -3.73
C CYS A 16 -14.00 0.43 -2.74
N LEU A 17 -14.64 0.37 -1.56
CA LEU A 17 -14.43 -0.69 -0.59
C LEU A 17 -15.20 -1.95 -1.02
N ASP A 18 -14.59 -3.13 -0.86
CA ASP A 18 -15.25 -4.43 -1.08
C ASP A 18 -15.55 -5.19 0.21
N HIS A 19 -14.94 -4.79 1.31
CA HIS A 19 -15.25 -5.31 2.64
C HIS A 19 -14.97 -4.23 3.69
N LYS A 20 -15.73 -4.26 4.80
CA LYS A 20 -15.55 -3.37 5.94
C LYS A 20 -15.63 -4.20 7.22
N TRP A 21 -14.61 -4.07 8.07
CA TRP A 21 -14.67 -4.56 9.45
C TRP A 21 -15.04 -3.40 10.36
N PRO A 22 -16.04 -3.55 11.24
CA PRO A 22 -16.46 -2.48 12.15
C PRO A 22 -15.39 -2.10 13.18
N MET A 23 -14.40 -2.97 13.41
CA MET A 23 -13.37 -2.76 14.41
C MET A 23 -11.99 -3.20 13.90
N THR A 24 -10.97 -2.56 14.45
CA THR A 24 -9.57 -2.91 14.22
C THR A 24 -8.92 -3.26 15.56
N CYS A 25 -8.08 -4.29 15.58
CA CYS A 25 -7.28 -4.65 16.75
C CYS A 25 -5.79 -4.77 16.43
N VAL A 26 -5.00 -4.67 17.50
CA VAL A 26 -3.54 -4.83 17.51
C VAL A 26 -3.19 -5.75 18.67
N HIS A 27 -2.46 -6.83 18.38
CA HIS A 27 -1.91 -7.71 19.41
C HIS A 27 -0.45 -7.33 19.63
N ILE A 28 -0.15 -6.71 20.78
CA ILE A 28 1.21 -6.28 21.14
C ILE A 28 2.04 -7.48 21.62
N ASN A 29 1.39 -8.41 22.33
CA ASN A 29 1.93 -9.71 22.74
C ASN A 29 0.76 -10.63 23.14
N ASP A 30 1.07 -11.85 23.58
CA ASP A 30 0.06 -12.86 23.92
C ASP A 30 -0.93 -12.41 25.01
N ASN A 31 -0.52 -11.47 25.86
CA ASN A 31 -1.30 -11.01 27.00
C ASN A 31 -1.91 -9.62 26.79
N LYS A 32 -1.63 -8.95 25.67
CA LYS A 32 -2.00 -7.55 25.46
C LYS A 32 -2.53 -7.31 24.06
N THR A 33 -3.84 -7.09 24.01
CA THR A 33 -4.58 -6.67 22.81
C THR A 33 -5.09 -5.24 22.99
N LYS A 34 -4.97 -4.42 21.95
CA LYS A 34 -5.62 -3.11 21.87
C LYS A 34 -6.70 -3.13 20.80
N TYR A 35 -7.88 -2.68 21.17
CA TYR A 35 -8.98 -2.43 20.26
C TYR A 35 -9.00 -0.95 19.94
N LEU A 36 -8.95 -0.61 18.64
CA LEU A 36 -8.87 0.78 18.19
C LEU A 36 -10.25 1.41 18.03
N GLY A 37 -11.33 0.62 18.05
CA GLY A 37 -12.71 1.11 17.91
C GLY A 37 -12.97 1.85 16.60
N ARG A 38 -12.10 1.68 15.59
CA ARG A 38 -12.17 2.35 14.29
C ARG A 38 -12.39 1.33 13.17
N PRO A 39 -13.40 1.50 12.32
CA PRO A 39 -13.62 0.62 11.18
C PRO A 39 -12.49 0.66 10.17
N TYR A 40 -12.20 -0.50 9.58
CA TYR A 40 -11.21 -0.64 8.52
C TYR A 40 -11.85 -1.24 7.28
N GLY A 41 -11.44 -0.77 6.10
CA GLY A 41 -11.98 -1.20 4.82
C GLY A 41 -10.92 -1.85 3.96
N ARG A 42 -11.27 -2.95 3.28
CA ARG A 42 -10.46 -3.48 2.19
C ARG A 42 -10.84 -2.78 0.90
N VAL A 43 -9.83 -2.23 0.23
CA VAL A 43 -10.00 -1.49 -1.02
C VAL A 43 -10.04 -2.47 -2.19
N SER A 44 -11.13 -2.39 -2.97
CA SER A 44 -11.20 -3.02 -4.27
C SER A 44 -10.30 -2.29 -5.25
N ARG A 45 -9.13 -2.88 -5.54
CA ARG A 45 -8.17 -2.34 -6.51
C ARG A 45 -8.82 -2.03 -7.86
N LYS A 46 -9.75 -2.89 -8.29
CA LYS A 46 -10.48 -2.73 -9.55
C LYS A 46 -11.39 -1.50 -9.52
N LYS A 47 -12.25 -1.37 -8.49
CA LYS A 47 -13.18 -0.24 -8.38
C LYS A 47 -12.42 1.08 -8.27
N LEU A 48 -11.43 1.15 -7.38
CA LEU A 48 -10.64 2.36 -7.18
C LEU A 48 -9.93 2.77 -8.49
N LYS A 49 -9.26 1.82 -9.16
CA LYS A 49 -8.58 2.11 -10.44
C LYS A 49 -9.55 2.62 -11.51
N LEU A 50 -10.71 1.97 -11.66
CA LEU A 50 -11.71 2.39 -12.65
C LEU A 50 -12.25 3.79 -12.34
N LYS A 51 -12.58 4.07 -11.07
CA LYS A 51 -13.08 5.38 -10.65
C LYS A 51 -12.07 6.49 -10.94
N LEU A 52 -10.80 6.29 -10.59
CA LEU A 52 -9.74 7.26 -10.85
C LEU A 52 -9.50 7.46 -12.36
N LEU A 53 -9.47 6.38 -13.15
CA LEU A 53 -9.31 6.47 -14.61
C LEU A 53 -10.49 7.17 -15.28
N ASN A 54 -11.73 6.89 -14.85
CA ASN A 54 -12.91 7.56 -15.37
C ASN A 54 -12.86 9.07 -15.09
N SER A 55 -12.50 9.45 -13.86
CA SER A 55 -12.30 10.87 -13.51
C SER A 55 -11.24 11.55 -14.38
N CYS A 56 -10.13 10.87 -14.68
CA CYS A 56 -9.14 11.39 -15.63
C CYS A 56 -9.73 11.61 -17.03
N VAL A 57 -10.51 10.66 -17.55
CA VAL A 57 -11.15 10.77 -18.87
C VAL A 57 -12.17 11.91 -18.91
N GLU A 58 -13.03 12.01 -17.89
CA GLU A 58 -14.02 13.09 -17.73
C GLU A 58 -13.36 14.48 -17.73
N ASN A 59 -12.17 14.58 -17.11
CA ASN A 59 -11.35 15.78 -17.07
C ASN A 59 -10.36 15.91 -18.25
N ARG A 60 -10.52 15.12 -19.31
CA ARG A 60 -9.75 15.19 -20.56
C ARG A 60 -8.24 14.99 -20.40
N VAL A 61 -7.82 14.24 -19.38
CA VAL A 61 -6.42 13.82 -19.22
C VAL A 61 -6.02 12.94 -20.41
N LYS A 62 -4.85 13.22 -20.98
CA LYS A 62 -4.30 12.44 -22.10
C LYS A 62 -3.40 11.34 -21.55
N PHE A 63 -3.72 10.09 -21.89
CA PHE A 63 -2.88 8.95 -21.57
C PHE A 63 -1.88 8.68 -22.70
N TYR A 64 -0.62 8.48 -22.34
CA TYR A 64 0.43 8.08 -23.25
C TYR A 64 1.13 6.84 -22.71
N LYS A 65 1.14 5.76 -23.49
CA LYS A 65 1.72 4.47 -23.06
C LYS A 65 3.13 4.33 -23.64
N ALA A 66 4.12 4.74 -22.85
CA ALA A 66 5.54 4.55 -23.13
C ALA A 66 6.32 4.50 -21.81
N LYS A 67 7.53 3.94 -21.82
CA LYS A 67 8.41 4.00 -20.64
C LYS A 67 9.19 5.30 -20.69
N VAL A 68 9.14 6.07 -19.61
CA VAL A 68 10.07 7.20 -19.43
C VAL A 68 11.42 6.64 -19.00
N TRP A 69 12.50 7.09 -19.64
CA TRP A 69 13.88 6.74 -19.27
C TRP A 69 14.75 7.94 -18.91
N LYS A 70 14.26 9.16 -19.15
CA LYS A 70 14.97 10.40 -18.83
C LYS A 70 14.00 11.52 -18.48
N VAL A 71 14.35 12.30 -17.47
CA VAL A 71 13.70 13.56 -17.11
C VAL A 71 14.75 14.66 -17.21
N GLU A 72 14.39 15.79 -17.81
CA GLU A 72 15.27 16.95 -17.98
C GLU A 72 14.55 18.19 -17.43
N HIS A 73 15.24 18.95 -16.58
CA HIS A 73 14.73 20.19 -15.99
C HIS A 73 15.52 21.39 -16.52
N GLU A 74 14.80 22.42 -16.97
CA GLU A 74 15.30 23.72 -17.43
C GLU A 74 14.67 24.82 -16.56
N GLU A 75 15.13 26.07 -16.69
CA GLU A 75 14.71 27.19 -15.81
C GLU A 75 13.18 27.41 -15.81
N PHE A 76 12.52 27.23 -16.95
CA PHE A 76 11.08 27.51 -17.12
C PHE A 76 10.24 26.30 -17.52
N GLU A 77 10.86 25.13 -17.67
CA GLU A 77 10.16 23.93 -18.13
C GLU A 77 10.86 22.64 -17.73
N SER A 78 10.10 21.56 -17.77
CA SER A 78 10.61 20.21 -17.64
C SER A 78 10.18 19.38 -18.83
N SER A 79 10.94 18.33 -19.12
CA SER A 79 10.60 17.41 -20.19
C SER A 79 10.95 15.98 -19.83
N ILE A 80 10.20 15.06 -20.41
CA ILE A 80 10.45 13.63 -20.32
C ILE A 80 10.79 13.11 -21.70
N VAL A 81 11.75 12.18 -21.77
CA VAL A 81 12.03 11.41 -22.97
C VAL A 81 11.49 10.00 -22.74
N CYS A 82 10.79 9.47 -23.73
CA CYS A 82 10.24 8.12 -23.71
C CYS A 82 11.12 7.15 -24.49
N ASP A 83 10.97 5.86 -24.23
CA ASP A 83 11.67 4.75 -24.91
C ASP A 83 11.35 4.63 -26.40
N ASP A 84 10.20 5.16 -26.83
CA ASP A 84 9.79 5.30 -28.23
C ASP A 84 10.37 6.53 -28.93
N GLY A 85 11.25 7.29 -28.26
CA GLY A 85 11.90 8.49 -28.78
C GLY A 85 11.07 9.77 -28.65
N LYS A 86 9.84 9.71 -28.14
CA LYS A 86 9.01 10.91 -27.96
C LYS A 86 9.49 11.76 -26.79
N LYS A 87 9.57 13.07 -27.01
CA LYS A 87 9.79 14.08 -25.97
C LYS A 87 8.47 14.78 -25.62
N ILE A 88 8.13 14.85 -24.34
CA ILE A 88 6.93 15.53 -23.83
C ILE A 88 7.37 16.61 -22.85
N ARG A 89 6.87 17.84 -23.01
CA ARG A 89 7.21 19.01 -22.17
C ARG A 89 6.07 19.34 -21.22
N GLY A 90 6.39 19.90 -20.06
CA GLY A 90 5.43 20.37 -19.06
C GLY A 90 6.08 21.27 -18.00
N SER A 91 5.27 22.03 -17.29
CA SER A 91 5.75 22.91 -16.19
C SER A 91 6.03 22.16 -14.89
N LEU A 92 5.50 20.95 -14.74
CA LEU A 92 5.69 20.08 -13.59
C LEU A 92 5.72 18.62 -14.06
N VAL A 93 6.67 17.85 -13.53
CA VAL A 93 6.71 16.39 -13.68
C VAL A 93 6.47 15.79 -12.30
N VAL A 94 5.41 14.98 -12.19
CA VAL A 94 5.14 14.19 -10.98
C VAL A 94 5.49 12.74 -11.28
N ASP A 95 6.56 12.26 -10.65
CA ASP A 95 6.94 10.87 -10.75
C ASP A 95 6.13 10.01 -9.75
N ALA A 96 5.31 9.12 -10.30
CA ALA A 96 4.52 8.14 -9.57
C ALA A 96 4.87 6.70 -9.97
N SER A 97 6.11 6.46 -10.43
CA SER A 97 6.59 5.14 -10.89
C SER A 97 6.93 4.16 -9.75
N GLY A 98 6.92 4.63 -8.49
CA GLY A 98 7.09 3.81 -7.30
C GLY A 98 8.55 3.66 -6.86
N PHE A 99 8.84 2.64 -6.04
CA PHE A 99 10.15 2.46 -5.40
C PHE A 99 11.31 2.20 -6.37
N ALA A 100 11.00 1.74 -7.59
CA ALA A 100 11.97 1.44 -8.64
C ALA A 100 12.25 2.65 -9.54
N SER A 101 11.89 3.86 -9.11
CA SER A 101 12.19 5.08 -9.85
C SER A 101 13.68 5.38 -9.82
N ASP A 102 14.25 5.55 -11.01
CA ASP A 102 15.64 6.00 -11.20
C ASP A 102 15.75 7.53 -11.30
N PHE A 103 14.64 8.28 -11.15
CA PHE A 103 14.61 9.74 -11.35
C PHE A 103 14.85 10.56 -10.09
N ILE A 104 14.88 9.92 -8.93
CA ILE A 104 15.03 10.62 -7.65
C ILE A 104 16.53 10.74 -7.32
N GLU A 105 17.03 11.98 -7.36
CA GLU A 105 18.37 12.31 -6.89
C GLU A 105 18.32 12.73 -5.42
N TYR A 106 19.31 12.28 -4.65
CA TYR A 106 19.49 12.66 -3.25
C TYR A 106 20.76 13.49 -3.11
N ASP A 107 20.71 14.50 -2.25
CA ASP A 107 21.87 15.35 -1.95
C ASP A 107 23.00 14.60 -1.23
N ARG A 108 22.69 13.43 -0.63
CA ARG A 108 23.63 12.60 0.13
C ARG A 108 23.33 11.11 -0.03
N PRO A 109 24.33 10.23 0.15
CA PRO A 109 24.11 8.79 0.25
C PRO A 109 23.11 8.47 1.37
N ARG A 110 22.06 7.71 1.06
CA ARG A 110 21.05 7.26 2.04
C ARG A 110 21.29 5.82 2.46
N ASN A 111 21.51 5.59 3.76
CA ASN A 111 21.32 4.29 4.38
C ASN A 111 19.88 4.18 4.88
N HIS A 112 18.97 3.74 4.01
CA HIS A 112 17.56 3.67 4.34
C HIS A 112 17.18 2.31 4.92
N GLY A 113 16.28 2.33 5.92
CA GLY A 113 15.62 1.12 6.39
C GLY A 113 14.57 0.69 5.38
N TYR A 114 14.45 -0.62 5.18
CA TYR A 114 13.42 -1.21 4.35
C TYR A 114 12.43 -1.96 5.24
N GLN A 115 11.15 -1.84 4.90
CA GLN A 115 10.12 -2.72 5.43
C GLN A 115 9.48 -3.42 4.23
N ILE A 116 9.55 -4.75 4.24
CA ILE A 116 8.96 -5.57 3.20
C ILE A 116 7.68 -6.18 3.78
N ALA A 117 6.60 -6.13 3.00
CA ALA A 117 5.35 -6.79 3.34
C ALA A 117 5.02 -7.80 2.25
N HIS A 118 4.81 -9.05 2.65
CA HIS A 118 4.27 -10.09 1.79
C HIS A 118 2.82 -10.33 2.17
N GLY A 119 1.94 -10.41 1.16
CA GLY A 119 0.52 -10.64 1.37
C GLY A 119 -0.02 -11.56 0.30
N VAL A 120 -0.88 -12.48 0.71
CA VAL A 120 -1.57 -13.42 -0.15
C VAL A 120 -3.05 -13.44 0.21
N LEU A 121 -3.92 -13.69 -0.77
CA LEU A 121 -5.32 -13.99 -0.55
C LEU A 121 -5.48 -15.50 -0.63
N VAL A 122 -6.01 -16.11 0.42
CA VAL A 122 -6.13 -17.57 0.54
C VAL A 122 -7.55 -17.91 0.92
N GLU A 123 -8.11 -18.93 0.27
CA GLU A 123 -9.35 -19.59 0.70
C GLU A 123 -8.94 -20.78 1.58
N VAL A 124 -9.50 -20.85 2.79
CA VAL A 124 -9.19 -21.88 3.78
C VAL A 124 -10.48 -22.43 4.35
N ASP A 125 -10.48 -23.69 4.75
CA ASP A 125 -11.65 -24.31 5.39
C ASP A 125 -11.98 -23.64 6.73
N ASN A 126 -10.95 -23.23 7.49
CA ASN A 126 -11.08 -22.58 8.79
C ASN A 126 -9.89 -21.64 9.07
N HIS A 127 -10.13 -20.58 9.85
CA HIS A 127 -9.09 -19.69 10.37
C HIS A 127 -9.41 -19.24 11.82
N PRO A 128 -8.41 -18.79 12.60
CA PRO A 128 -8.61 -18.41 14.01
C PRO A 128 -9.07 -16.95 14.21
N PHE A 129 -9.18 -16.16 13.13
CA PHE A 129 -9.50 -14.73 13.22
C PHE A 129 -11.00 -14.44 13.34
N ASP A 130 -11.33 -13.39 14.08
CA ASP A 130 -12.70 -12.88 14.21
C ASP A 130 -13.15 -12.19 12.90
N LEU A 131 -14.31 -12.57 12.37
CA LEU A 131 -14.86 -12.02 11.11
C LEU A 131 -15.33 -10.56 11.22
N ASP A 132 -15.53 -10.04 12.44
CA ASP A 132 -15.96 -8.66 12.68
C ASP A 132 -14.79 -7.71 12.95
N LYS A 133 -13.53 -8.19 12.84
CA LYS A 133 -12.34 -7.39 13.15
C LYS A 133 -11.27 -7.53 12.09
N MET A 134 -10.64 -6.40 11.79
CA MET A 134 -9.37 -6.39 11.09
C MET A 134 -8.20 -6.41 12.08
N VAL A 135 -7.22 -7.28 11.83
CA VAL A 135 -5.99 -7.37 12.63
C VAL A 135 -4.90 -6.53 11.94
N LEU A 136 -4.60 -5.35 12.48
CA LEU A 136 -3.66 -4.40 11.87
C LEU A 136 -2.21 -4.75 12.19
N MET A 137 -1.91 -5.25 13.38
CA MET A 137 -0.55 -5.69 13.72
C MET A 137 -0.64 -6.76 14.79
N ASP A 138 -0.31 -7.99 14.44
CA ASP A 138 -0.16 -9.08 15.39
C ASP A 138 1.32 -9.42 15.56
N TRP A 139 1.87 -8.99 16.69
CA TRP A 139 3.26 -9.22 17.10
C TRP A 139 3.44 -10.52 17.90
N ARG A 140 2.37 -11.29 18.11
CA ARG A 140 2.47 -12.61 18.76
C ARG A 140 3.18 -13.56 17.83
N ASP A 141 4.01 -14.43 18.38
CA ASP A 141 4.66 -15.51 17.63
C ASP A 141 4.38 -16.90 18.25
N SER A 142 3.54 -16.94 19.28
CA SER A 142 3.12 -18.18 19.97
C SER A 142 2.41 -19.15 19.03
N HIS A 143 1.71 -18.64 18.02
CA HIS A 143 1.08 -19.43 16.96
C HIS A 143 2.08 -20.19 16.08
N LEU A 144 3.37 -19.82 16.10
CA LEU A 144 4.47 -20.54 15.43
C LEU A 144 5.03 -21.68 16.29
N GLY A 145 4.25 -22.23 17.23
CA GLY A 145 4.69 -23.31 18.12
C GLY A 145 5.18 -24.58 17.40
N ASN A 146 4.70 -24.82 16.18
CA ASN A 146 5.14 -25.93 15.34
C ASN A 146 6.52 -25.68 14.68
N GLU A 147 6.96 -24.42 14.64
CA GLU A 147 8.23 -24.00 14.02
C GLU A 147 9.01 -23.06 14.96
N PRO A 148 9.45 -23.54 16.13
CA PRO A 148 10.04 -22.70 17.18
C PRO A 148 11.33 -21.98 16.76
N TYR A 149 12.04 -22.50 15.75
CA TYR A 149 13.23 -21.87 15.19
C TYR A 149 12.93 -20.50 14.54
N LEU A 150 11.71 -20.29 14.04
CA LEU A 150 11.28 -18.99 13.49
C LEU A 150 11.16 -17.92 14.58
N ARG A 151 10.73 -18.30 15.79
CA ARG A 151 10.59 -17.38 16.93
C ARG A 151 11.94 -16.82 17.39
N VAL A 152 13.00 -17.63 17.31
CA VAL A 152 14.37 -17.18 17.60
C VAL A 152 14.82 -16.10 16.62
N ASN A 153 14.41 -16.20 15.35
CA ASN A 153 14.71 -15.19 14.34
C ASN A 153 13.89 -13.91 14.55
N ASN A 154 12.61 -14.03 14.91
CA ASN A 154 11.73 -12.88 15.21
C ASN A 154 12.27 -12.00 16.35
N ALA A 155 13.05 -12.56 17.28
CA ALA A 155 13.70 -11.78 18.34
C ALA A 155 14.84 -10.87 17.82
N LYS A 156 15.46 -11.23 16.69
CA LYS A 156 16.51 -10.43 16.05
C LYS A 156 15.92 -9.45 15.02
N GLU A 157 14.97 -9.92 14.24
CA GLU A 157 14.31 -9.19 13.15
C GLU A 157 12.80 -9.25 13.37
N PRO A 158 12.22 -8.24 14.05
CA PRO A 158 10.81 -8.27 14.40
C PRO A 158 9.91 -8.35 13.17
N THR A 159 9.02 -9.34 13.15
CA THR A 159 7.97 -9.50 12.14
C THR A 159 6.60 -9.42 12.81
N PHE A 160 5.58 -9.09 12.01
CA PHE A 160 4.20 -9.03 12.48
C PHE A 160 3.24 -9.35 11.34
N LEU A 161 2.03 -9.80 11.71
CA LEU A 161 1.00 -10.20 10.78
C LEU A 161 -0.10 -9.14 10.67
N TYR A 162 -0.61 -8.95 9.46
CA TYR A 162 -1.93 -8.37 9.21
C TYR A 162 -2.89 -9.49 8.83
N ALA A 163 -4.11 -9.49 9.39
CA ALA A 163 -5.17 -10.39 8.96
C ALA A 163 -6.44 -9.61 8.64
N MET A 164 -7.01 -9.95 7.49
CA MET A 164 -8.25 -9.40 6.94
C MET A 164 -9.17 -10.57 6.60
N PRO A 165 -9.78 -11.20 7.62
CA PRO A 165 -10.58 -12.40 7.46
C PRO A 165 -11.89 -12.12 6.71
#